data_AF-A0A914VLU1-F1
#
_entry.id   AF-A0A914VLU1-F1
#
_cell.length_a   1.000
_cell.length_b   1.000
_cell.length_c   1.000
_cell.angle_alpha   90.00
_cell.angle_beta   90.00
_cell.angle_gamma   90.00
#
_symmetry.space_group_name_H-M   'P 1'
#
loop_
_entity.id
_entity.type
_entity.pdbx_description
1 polymer ?
#
loop_
_entity_poly.entity_id
_entity_poly.type
_entity_poly.pdbx_seq_one_letter_code
_entity_poly.pdbx_strand_id
1 'polypeptide(L)'
;GVQPLHNEHKKIYVRKDSEHGICLAGVDDLFAAKARIPGHGLNLEKALAGCFDNETVVVLAHQPNAAKIILDGPLGHTVDLVLSGHTHGGQMYVLWPMAYFANAFFRGLYVHLQTGAHVYVSAGTN
;
A
#
# COMPACT_ATOMS: atom_id res chain seq x y z
N GLY A 1 5.12 -11.31 18.53
CA GLY A 1 4.85 -11.83 17.17
C GLY A 1 4.60 -10.66 16.23
N VAL A 2 4.51 -10.92 14.92
CA VAL A 2 4.08 -9.93 13.92
C VAL A 2 2.56 -9.92 13.83
N GLN A 3 1.94 -8.75 13.76
CA GLN A 3 0.50 -8.60 13.52
C GLN A 3 0.27 -8.18 12.05
N PRO A 4 -0.30 -9.04 11.20
CA PRO A 4 -0.72 -8.66 9.85
C PRO A 4 -1.88 -7.66 9.90
N LEU A 5 -1.93 -6.75 8.93
CA LEU A 5 -3.03 -5.81 8.74
C LEU A 5 -3.89 -6.26 7.54
N HIS A 6 -4.96 -7.01 7.80
CA HIS A 6 -5.85 -7.58 6.78
C HIS A 6 -7.01 -6.64 6.44
N ASN A 7 -6.76 -5.68 5.54
CA ASN A 7 -7.67 -4.56 5.29
C ASN A 7 -8.01 -3.85 6.62
N GLU A 8 -6.97 -3.53 7.37
CA GLU A 8 -7.01 -2.98 8.74
C GLU A 8 -5.97 -1.86 8.88
N HIS A 9 -6.12 -1.03 9.91
CA HIS A 9 -5.17 0.02 10.24
C HIS A 9 -4.67 -0.08 11.67
N LYS A 10 -3.52 0.56 11.90
CA LYS A 10 -2.97 0.84 13.21
C LYS A 10 -2.53 2.29 13.27
N LYS A 11 -2.97 2.98 14.33
CA LYS A 11 -2.55 4.35 14.60
C LYS A 11 -1.28 4.38 15.43
N ILE A 12 -0.31 5.16 14.98
CA ILE A 12 0.98 5.32 15.62
C ILE A 12 1.13 6.80 15.98
N TYR A 13 1.21 7.08 17.28
CA TYR A 13 1.41 8.44 17.80
C TYR A 13 2.77 8.53 18.47
N VAL A 14 3.49 9.62 18.24
CA VAL A 14 4.79 9.90 18.88
C VAL A 14 4.61 10.07 20.39
N ARG A 15 3.49 10.66 20.80
CA ARG A 15 3.05 10.78 22.20
C ARG A 15 1.56 10.49 22.31
N LYS A 16 1.10 10.00 23.47
CA LYS A 16 -0.32 9.69 23.72
C LYS A 16 -1.27 10.88 23.57
N ASP A 17 -0.75 12.09 23.78
CA ASP A 17 -1.46 13.37 23.69
C ASP A 17 -1.26 14.09 22.36
N SER A 18 -0.60 13.44 21.38
CA SER A 18 -0.34 14.05 20.08
C SER A 18 -1.60 14.14 19.24
N GLU A 19 -1.92 15.33 18.75
CA GLU A 19 -2.96 15.55 17.74
C GLU A 19 -2.53 15.07 16.35
N HIS A 20 -1.25 14.76 16.16
CA HIS A 20 -0.70 14.22 14.92
C HIS A 20 -0.23 12.78 15.11
N GLY A 21 -0.60 11.92 14.18
CA GLY A 21 -0.21 10.51 14.15
C GLY A 21 -0.03 10.01 12.73
N ILE A 22 0.44 8.77 12.63
CA ILE A 22 0.49 8.03 11.37
C ILE A 22 -0.62 6.99 11.43
N CYS A 23 -1.55 7.04 10.47
CA CYS A 23 -2.46 5.94 10.24
C CYS A 23 -1.81 4.95 9.27
N LEU A 24 -1.30 3.85 9.81
CA LEU A 24 -0.68 2.79 9.02
C LEU A 24 -1.75 1.77 8.64
N ALA A 25 -2.21 1.79 7.39
CA ALA A 25 -3.22 0.88 6.86
C ALA A 25 -2.58 -0.22 6.01
N GLY A 26 -3.02 -1.47 6.16
CA GLY A 26 -2.63 -2.57 5.29
C GLY A 26 -3.82 -3.06 4.48
N VAL A 27 -3.61 -3.28 3.18
CA VAL A 27 -4.59 -3.90 2.29
C VAL A 27 -4.14 -5.30 1.89
N ASP A 28 -5.12 -6.18 1.70
CA ASP A 28 -4.85 -7.51 1.16
C ASP A 28 -4.36 -7.43 -0.30
N ASP A 29 -3.64 -8.47 -0.72
CA ASP A 29 -3.08 -8.56 -2.07
C ASP A 29 -4.18 -8.56 -3.15
N LEU A 30 -3.94 -7.86 -4.26
CA LEU A 30 -4.89 -7.75 -5.39
C LEU A 30 -5.25 -9.14 -5.96
N PHE A 31 -4.31 -10.09 -5.97
CA PHE A 31 -4.55 -11.45 -6.44
C PHE A 31 -5.21 -12.36 -5.41
N ALA A 32 -5.33 -11.95 -4.14
CA ALA A 32 -6.05 -12.73 -3.13
C ALA A 32 -7.53 -12.95 -3.52
N ALA A 33 -8.13 -12.01 -4.25
CA ALA A 33 -9.45 -12.16 -4.84
C ALA A 33 -9.56 -13.38 -5.79
N LYS A 34 -8.46 -13.74 -6.49
CA LYS A 34 -8.41 -14.92 -7.38
C LYS A 34 -8.40 -16.23 -6.62
N ALA A 35 -7.93 -16.25 -5.37
CA ALA A 35 -7.92 -17.43 -4.52
C ALA A 35 -9.32 -17.83 -4.03
N ARG A 36 -10.33 -16.95 -4.19
CA ARG A 36 -11.73 -17.16 -3.79
C ARG A 36 -11.90 -17.54 -2.31
N ILE A 37 -10.98 -17.09 -1.45
CA ILE A 37 -11.11 -17.25 -0.01
C ILE A 37 -11.99 -16.11 0.51
N PRO A 38 -13.11 -16.40 1.20
CA PRO A 38 -14.00 -15.37 1.71
C PRO A 38 -13.27 -14.36 2.59
N GLY A 39 -13.58 -13.07 2.40
CA GLY A 39 -12.99 -11.98 3.19
C GLY A 39 -11.60 -11.52 2.72
N HIS A 40 -11.03 -12.13 1.68
CA HIS A 40 -9.76 -11.71 1.11
C HIS A 40 -9.90 -10.92 -0.19
N GLY A 41 -9.03 -9.92 -0.34
CA GLY A 41 -8.97 -9.03 -1.48
C GLY A 41 -8.83 -7.58 -1.05
N LEU A 42 -8.26 -6.76 -1.92
CA LEU A 42 -8.02 -5.34 -1.65
C LEU A 42 -9.31 -4.64 -1.25
N ASN A 43 -9.36 -4.13 -0.02
CA ASN A 43 -10.45 -3.31 0.49
C ASN A 43 -9.89 -2.09 1.23
N LEU A 44 -9.69 -1.02 0.47
CA LEU A 44 -9.13 0.24 0.96
C LEU A 44 -10.08 0.94 1.95
N GLU A 45 -11.38 0.92 1.67
CA GLU A 45 -12.39 1.55 2.55
C GLU A 45 -12.34 0.95 3.96
N LYS A 46 -12.33 -0.38 4.05
CA LYS A 46 -12.20 -1.07 5.35
C LYS A 46 -10.86 -0.77 6.02
N ALA A 47 -9.77 -0.76 5.25
CA ALA A 47 -8.44 -0.45 5.77
C ALA A 47 -8.37 0.96 6.37
N LEU A 48 -9.04 1.95 5.75
CA LEU A 48 -9.01 3.35 6.15
C LEU A 48 -10.15 3.77 7.10
N ALA A 49 -11.09 2.89 7.44
CA ALA A 49 -12.32 3.23 8.17
C ALA A 49 -12.16 3.96 9.52
N GLY A 50 -10.95 4.01 10.08
CA GLY A 50 -10.65 4.76 11.30
C GLY A 50 -9.55 5.79 11.15
N CYS A 51 -8.95 5.98 9.96
CA CYS A 51 -7.95 7.03 9.73
C CYS A 51 -8.62 8.40 9.69
N PHE A 52 -7.99 9.42 10.27
CA PHE A 52 -8.53 10.79 10.32
C PHE A 52 -7.68 11.77 9.51
N ASP A 53 -8.29 12.86 9.06
CA ASP A 53 -7.65 13.87 8.19
C ASP A 53 -6.43 14.59 8.80
N ASN A 54 -6.28 14.55 10.13
CA ASN A 54 -5.13 15.12 10.85
C ASN A 54 -3.94 14.15 10.98
N GLU A 55 -4.06 12.94 10.42
CA GLU A 55 -3.05 11.89 10.46
C GLU A 55 -2.40 11.72 9.08
N THR A 56 -1.11 11.41 9.05
CA THR A 56 -0.47 10.96 7.81
C THR A 56 -0.91 9.54 7.50
N VAL A 57 -1.55 9.33 6.35
CA VAL A 57 -2.08 8.03 5.93
C VAL A 57 -1.04 7.31 5.08
N VAL A 58 -0.50 6.22 5.63
CA VAL A 58 0.45 5.35 4.95
C VAL A 58 -0.22 4.01 4.65
N VAL A 59 -0.32 3.66 3.38
CA VAL A 59 -0.90 2.39 2.93
C VAL A 59 0.20 1.39 2.58
N LEU A 60 0.19 0.24 3.24
CA LEU A 60 1.00 -0.92 2.93
C LEU A 60 0.26 -1.77 1.90
N ALA A 61 0.86 -1.89 0.72
CA ALA A 61 0.35 -2.73 -0.35
C ALA A 61 1.43 -3.73 -0.79
N HIS A 62 1.05 -4.95 -1.13
CA HIS A 62 2.05 -5.94 -1.52
C HIS A 62 2.63 -5.69 -2.92
N GLN A 63 1.81 -5.22 -3.87
CA GLN A 63 2.18 -5.13 -5.29
C GLN A 63 2.01 -3.73 -5.89
N PRO A 64 2.87 -3.31 -6.85
CA PRO A 64 2.85 -1.97 -7.41
C PRO A 64 1.53 -1.57 -8.09
N ASN A 65 0.86 -2.53 -8.73
CA ASN A 65 -0.43 -2.28 -9.39
C ASN A 65 -1.54 -1.93 -8.39
N ALA A 66 -1.46 -2.44 -7.16
CA ALA A 66 -2.39 -2.05 -6.10
C ALA A 66 -2.25 -0.55 -5.75
N ALA A 67 -1.01 -0.03 -5.73
CA ALA A 67 -0.76 1.40 -5.46
C ALA A 67 -1.46 2.30 -6.49
N LYS A 68 -1.41 1.94 -7.77
CA LYS A 68 -2.13 2.68 -8.81
C LYS A 68 -3.65 2.62 -8.62
N ILE A 69 -4.20 1.43 -8.36
CA ILE A 69 -5.65 1.25 -8.11
C ILE A 69 -6.13 2.07 -6.91
N ILE A 70 -5.33 2.12 -5.84
CA ILE A 70 -5.61 2.90 -4.63
C ILE A 70 -5.67 4.39 -4.96
N LEU A 71 -4.67 4.92 -5.64
CA LEU A 71 -4.52 6.36 -5.87
C LEU A 71 -5.42 6.92 -6.98
N ASP A 72 -5.75 6.11 -8.00
CA ASP A 72 -6.77 6.46 -8.99
C ASP A 72 -8.20 6.32 -8.43
N GLY A 73 -8.35 5.62 -7.31
CA GLY A 73 -9.63 5.31 -6.68
C GLY A 73 -10.27 6.49 -5.95
N PRO A 74 -11.53 6.34 -5.51
CA PRO A 74 -12.30 7.43 -4.89
C PRO A 74 -11.66 7.95 -3.59
N LEU A 75 -10.94 7.09 -2.85
CA LEU A 75 -10.24 7.44 -1.62
C LEU A 75 -8.76 7.79 -1.85
N GLY A 76 -8.29 7.86 -3.09
CA GLY A 76 -6.87 8.12 -3.38
C GLY A 76 -6.36 9.46 -2.84
N HIS A 77 -7.26 10.44 -2.67
CA HIS A 77 -6.95 11.76 -2.12
C HIS A 77 -6.73 11.76 -0.61
N THR A 78 -7.08 10.69 0.10
CA THR A 78 -6.87 10.56 1.55
C THR A 78 -5.57 9.83 1.89
N VAL A 79 -4.76 9.47 0.88
CA VAL A 79 -3.54 8.67 1.05
C VAL A 79 -2.33 9.55 0.75
N ASP A 80 -1.40 9.65 1.71
CA ASP A 80 -0.18 10.44 1.54
C ASP A 80 0.96 9.62 0.94
N LEU A 81 1.04 8.33 1.30
CA LEU A 81 2.12 7.44 0.91
C LEU A 81 1.62 6.00 0.73
N VAL A 82 1.96 5.38 -0.40
CA VAL A 82 1.86 3.93 -0.58
C VAL A 82 3.24 3.32 -0.53
N LEU A 83 3.45 2.38 0.40
CA LEU A 83 4.63 1.53 0.47
C LEU A 83 4.30 0.20 -0.19
N SER A 84 4.98 -0.09 -1.31
CA SER A 84 4.81 -1.33 -2.05
C SER A 84 6.06 -2.20 -2.00
N GLY A 85 5.84 -3.50 -1.84
CA GLY A 85 6.83 -4.51 -2.20
C GLY A 85 6.95 -4.68 -3.72
N HIS A 86 8.05 -5.28 -4.17
CA HIS A 86 8.21 -5.84 -5.51
C HIS A 86 8.41 -7.37 -5.39
N THR A 87 8.60 -8.06 -6.53
CA THR A 87 8.62 -9.53 -6.70
C THR A 87 9.74 -10.27 -5.92
N HIS A 88 9.72 -10.21 -4.58
CA HIS A 88 10.62 -10.96 -3.68
C HIS A 88 12.11 -10.71 -3.94
N GLY A 89 12.62 -9.49 -3.71
CA GLY A 89 14.07 -9.22 -3.66
C GLY A 89 14.81 -9.24 -5.00
N GLY A 90 14.14 -9.60 -6.10
CA GLY A 90 14.79 -9.85 -7.39
C GLY A 90 15.18 -11.32 -7.60
N GLN A 91 14.66 -12.25 -6.78
CA GLN A 91 14.83 -13.69 -7.00
C GLN A 91 14.29 -14.15 -8.37
N MET A 92 13.36 -13.39 -8.96
CA MET A 92 12.80 -13.60 -10.29
C MET A 92 13.42 -12.65 -11.35
N TYR A 93 14.74 -12.43 -11.34
CA TYR A 93 15.43 -11.53 -12.28
C TYR A 93 15.17 -11.86 -13.76
N VAL A 94 14.93 -13.13 -14.09
CA VAL A 94 14.54 -13.57 -15.46
C VAL A 94 13.21 -12.94 -15.89
N LEU A 95 12.31 -12.66 -14.95
CA LEU A 95 11.02 -12.04 -15.21
C LEU A 95 11.06 -10.50 -15.14
N TRP A 96 12.20 -9.88 -14.82
CA TRP A 96 12.30 -8.41 -14.67
C TRP A 96 11.83 -7.61 -15.87
N PRO A 97 12.19 -7.96 -17.13
CA PRO A 97 11.69 -7.21 -18.28
C PRO A 97 10.16 -7.24 -18.36
N MET A 98 9.55 -8.41 -18.12
CA MET A 98 8.09 -8.54 -18.11
C MET A 98 7.46 -7.79 -16.94
N ALA A 99 8.07 -7.85 -15.75
CA ALA A 99 7.62 -7.11 -14.57
C ALA A 99 7.73 -5.59 -14.77
N TYR A 100 8.74 -5.11 -15.50
CA TYR A 100 8.88 -3.69 -15.84
C TYR A 100 7.72 -3.20 -16.71
N PHE A 101 7.33 -3.98 -17.73
CA PHE A 101 6.22 -3.62 -18.62
C PHE A 101 4.83 -3.87 -18.01
N ALA A 102 4.69 -4.85 -17.12
CA ALA A 102 3.40 -5.23 -16.55
C ALA A 102 3.00 -4.47 -15.28
N ASN A 103 3.93 -3.75 -14.64
CA ASN A 103 3.66 -3.01 -13.41
C ASN A 103 3.57 -1.50 -13.65
N ALA A 104 2.64 -0.85 -12.97
CA ALA A 104 2.51 0.60 -12.96
C ALA A 104 3.74 1.32 -12.37
N PHE A 105 4.44 0.65 -11.44
CA PHE A 105 5.67 1.14 -10.83
C PHE A 105 6.68 -0.02 -10.71
N PHE A 106 7.97 0.29 -10.85
CA PHE A 106 9.03 -0.73 -10.87
C PHE A 106 9.88 -0.72 -9.60
N ARG A 107 10.71 0.30 -9.39
CA ARG A 107 11.51 0.49 -8.18
C ARG A 107 11.84 1.96 -8.01
N GLY A 108 11.63 2.48 -6.81
CA GLY A 108 11.96 3.87 -6.47
C GLY A 108 10.78 4.64 -5.88
N LEU A 109 10.98 5.95 -5.79
CA LEU A 109 9.98 6.90 -5.30
C LEU A 109 9.31 7.59 -6.50
N TYR A 110 7.99 7.59 -6.50
CA TYR A 110 7.14 8.20 -7.51
C TYR A 110 6.18 9.20 -6.83
N VAL A 111 5.62 10.11 -7.63
CA VAL A 111 4.58 11.05 -7.22
C VAL A 111 3.36 10.82 -8.09
N HIS A 112 2.20 10.69 -7.47
CA HIS A 112 0.93 10.65 -8.14
C HIS A 112 0.39 12.07 -8.29
N LEU A 113 0.41 12.61 -9.51
CA LEU A 113 0.22 14.04 -9.75
C LEU A 113 -1.18 14.56 -9.38
N GLN A 114 -2.19 13.69 -9.46
CA GLN A 114 -3.59 14.05 -9.20
C GLN A 114 -3.87 14.21 -7.71
N THR A 115 -3.21 13.42 -6.87
CA THR A 115 -3.44 13.41 -5.41
C THR A 115 -2.29 14.04 -4.63
N GLY A 116 -1.13 14.24 -5.26
CA GLY A 116 0.12 14.63 -4.58
C GLY A 116 0.78 13.50 -3.80
N ALA A 117 0.15 12.32 -3.73
CA ALA A 117 0.61 11.19 -2.94
C ALA A 117 1.93 10.61 -3.47
N HIS A 118 2.72 10.06 -2.55
CA HIS A 118 3.94 9.35 -2.89
C HIS A 118 3.70 7.84 -3.04
N VAL A 119 4.42 7.21 -3.96
CA VAL A 119 4.50 5.75 -4.06
C VAL A 119 5.96 5.35 -3.95
N TYR A 120 6.30 4.56 -2.94
CA TYR A 120 7.63 3.99 -2.81
C TYR A 120 7.57 2.49 -3.05
N VAL A 121 8.28 2.03 -4.08
CA VAL A 121 8.43 0.61 -4.40
C VAL A 121 9.82 0.15 -4.02
N SER A 122 9.87 -0.68 -2.99
CA SER A 122 11.09 -1.38 -2.58
C SER A 122 11.24 -2.68 -3.35
N ALA A 123 12.48 -3.12 -3.58
CA ALA A 123 12.75 -4.46 -4.10
C ALA A 123 12.35 -5.57 -3.09
N GLY A 124 12.11 -5.22 -1.82
CA GLY A 124 12.08 -6.17 -0.71
C GLY A 124 13.49 -6.52 -0.24
N THR A 125 13.61 -7.45 0.70
CA THR A 125 14.88 -8.01 1.17
C THR A 125 15.18 -9.32 0.44
N ASN A 126 16.46 -9.57 0.11
CA ASN A 126 16.95 -10.89 -0.31
C ASN A 126 17.15 -11.82 0.88
#